data_AF-A0A1W2FU84-F1
#
_entry.id   AF-A0A1W2FU84-F1
#
_cell.length_a   1.000
_cell.length_b   1.000
_cell.length_c   1.000
_cell.angle_alpha   90.00
_cell.angle_beta   90.00
_cell.angle_gamma   90.00
#
_symmetry.space_group_name_H-M   'P 1'
#
loop_
_entity.id
_entity.type
_entity.pdbx_description
1 polymer ?
#
loop_
_entity_poly.entity_id
_entity_poly.type
_entity_poly.pdbx_seq_one_letter_code
_entity_poly.pdbx_strand_id
1 'polypeptide(L)'
;MLGAVLLLGCSTAGGSGSTRLKVVTTTEILADLARNVGGDRVEVSSIVPPGGDPHSYEPTPKDAARVAEADVTFTNHLLLEEQSLIKTIDANARTKDLNISLAEASETYGAHVIPLVENIGLDVLWLGLRVRGEGAQRGATRTSDVRLSATKLDGPGNLVVYLTESLGQPKVYFNSADGLGAATDSTSLPPAAHTHVNWAFTKPGTYRLTLNAALDKGDGNPTPLGESTFTFAVGIDPHTVAGTTVLDKGHTDLTVDLDSGRLYTFNDTKGGAQQTEIAAEQAVIDVPNRALVSVPDDPRFAFLGQPGSQIHQLPQAVLGKHVHGEIDPHLWQDVKNVKAYAQLIRDGLKRADPDGAATYDQNTRDYNRKLDELDAYVAERIGRIPATNRQLITTHDAFGYLADAYGMTVAGFVVPNPAQEPSVQDIRKLTETIRNLRVPAVFMEPNLVQRASVLTQVAKDQNVQVCMLYGDAFDDKATTYLDMMRHNADELLKCLGGNQ
;
A
#
# COMPACT_ATOMS: atom_id res chain seq x y z
N MET A 1 -82.37 32.57 1.89
CA MET A 1 -81.39 31.47 1.87
C MET A 1 -80.23 31.88 0.98
N LEU A 2 -79.14 32.37 1.56
CA LEU A 2 -77.86 32.52 0.85
C LEU A 2 -76.77 32.22 1.89
N GLY A 3 -76.18 31.02 1.81
CA GLY A 3 -75.02 30.63 2.60
C GLY A 3 -73.81 30.56 1.68
N ALA A 4 -72.87 31.48 1.84
CA ALA A 4 -71.59 31.47 1.15
C ALA A 4 -70.68 30.43 1.81
N VAL A 5 -70.22 29.44 1.04
CA VAL A 5 -69.24 28.44 1.48
C VAL A 5 -67.85 28.91 1.04
N LEU A 6 -67.01 29.23 2.02
CA LEU A 6 -65.57 29.47 1.84
C LEU A 6 -64.86 28.11 1.72
N LEU A 7 -64.27 27.84 0.55
CA LEU A 7 -63.37 26.71 0.33
C LEU A 7 -61.94 27.14 0.70
N LEU A 8 -61.48 26.71 1.87
CA LEU A 8 -60.08 26.73 2.28
C LEU A 8 -59.36 25.51 1.68
N GLY A 9 -58.18 25.76 1.11
CA GLY A 9 -57.41 24.81 0.32
C GLY A 9 -56.73 23.69 1.11
N CYS A 10 -56.58 22.55 0.45
CA CYS A 10 -55.52 21.59 0.71
C CYS A 10 -54.53 21.66 -0.44
N SER A 11 -53.47 22.46 -0.27
CA SER A 11 -52.25 22.27 -1.04
C SER A 11 -51.64 20.96 -0.55
N THR A 12 -51.80 19.89 -1.32
CA THR A 12 -51.00 18.69 -1.14
C THR A 12 -49.55 19.08 -1.30
N ALA A 13 -48.82 19.13 -0.18
CA ALA A 13 -47.37 19.13 -0.19
C ALA A 13 -46.95 17.84 -0.89
N GLY A 14 -46.67 17.93 -2.19
CA GLY A 14 -45.96 16.89 -2.91
C GLY A 14 -44.60 16.77 -2.25
N GLY A 15 -44.44 15.74 -1.42
CA GLY A 15 -43.12 15.26 -1.06
C GLY A 15 -42.42 14.92 -2.36
N SER A 16 -41.56 15.82 -2.83
CA SER A 16 -40.48 15.48 -3.74
C SER A 16 -39.63 14.47 -2.98
N GLY A 17 -39.95 13.19 -3.13
CA GLY A 17 -39.07 12.09 -2.77
C GLY A 17 -37.92 12.13 -3.76
N SER A 18 -36.99 13.06 -3.57
CA SER A 18 -35.70 13.06 -4.25
C SER A 18 -35.05 11.73 -3.88
N THR A 19 -34.99 10.81 -4.83
CA THR A 19 -34.29 9.53 -4.68
C THR A 19 -32.86 9.87 -4.25
N ARG A 20 -32.44 9.41 -3.08
CA ARG A 20 -31.06 9.66 -2.60
C ARG A 20 -30.09 8.97 -3.55
N LEU A 21 -29.00 9.64 -3.87
CA LEU A 21 -27.92 9.10 -4.67
C LEU A 21 -27.25 7.96 -3.89
N LYS A 22 -27.20 6.75 -4.45
CA LYS A 22 -26.55 5.60 -3.83
C LYS A 22 -25.05 5.70 -4.03
N VAL A 23 -24.32 5.85 -2.93
CA VAL A 23 -22.85 5.95 -2.92
C VAL A 23 -22.27 4.71 -2.25
N VAL A 24 -21.34 4.05 -2.93
CA VAL A 24 -20.56 2.95 -2.37
C VAL A 24 -19.12 3.40 -2.21
N THR A 25 -18.53 3.17 -1.04
CA THR A 25 -17.11 3.44 -0.77
C THR A 25 -16.39 2.13 -0.42
N THR A 26 -15.07 2.09 -0.60
CA THR A 26 -14.28 0.92 -0.18
C THR A 26 -14.18 0.82 1.33
N THR A 27 -13.82 1.92 2.00
CA THR A 27 -13.61 1.97 3.46
C THR A 27 -14.65 2.86 4.17
N GLU A 28 -14.76 2.68 5.48
CA GLU A 28 -15.65 3.49 6.32
C GLU A 28 -15.15 4.93 6.52
N ILE A 29 -13.83 5.15 6.45
CA ILE A 29 -13.25 6.50 6.44
C ILE A 29 -13.80 7.25 5.24
N LEU A 30 -13.69 6.68 4.03
CA LEU A 30 -14.24 7.30 2.82
C LEU A 30 -15.76 7.46 2.90
N ALA A 31 -16.45 6.52 3.55
CA ALA A 31 -17.89 6.62 3.78
C ALA A 31 -18.25 7.83 4.65
N ASP A 32 -17.50 8.09 5.73
CA ASP A 32 -17.70 9.25 6.59
C ASP A 32 -17.45 10.58 5.84
N LEU A 33 -16.38 10.65 5.05
CA LEU A 33 -16.11 11.81 4.20
C LEU A 33 -17.26 12.07 3.21
N ALA A 34 -17.73 11.01 2.54
CA ALA A 34 -18.84 11.08 1.59
C ALA A 34 -20.16 11.50 2.24
N ARG A 35 -20.44 11.07 3.48
CA ARG A 35 -21.61 11.53 4.24
C ARG A 35 -21.52 13.01 4.60
N ASN A 36 -20.34 13.48 5.04
CA ASN A 36 -20.14 14.88 5.38
C ASN A 36 -20.33 15.82 4.18
N VAL A 37 -19.92 15.38 2.97
CA VAL A 37 -20.12 16.15 1.74
C VAL A 37 -21.54 16.01 1.19
N GLY A 38 -22.07 14.78 1.14
CA GLY A 38 -23.34 14.48 0.49
C GLY A 38 -24.58 14.83 1.31
N GLY A 39 -24.48 14.80 2.65
CA GLY A 39 -25.60 15.05 3.57
C GLY A 39 -26.82 14.17 3.28
N ASP A 40 -28.03 14.74 3.43
CA ASP A 40 -29.30 14.02 3.26
C ASP A 40 -29.61 13.60 1.81
N ARG A 41 -28.80 14.05 0.85
CA ARG A 41 -28.97 13.73 -0.58
C ARG A 41 -28.33 12.41 -0.99
N VAL A 42 -27.50 11.82 -0.15
CA VAL A 42 -26.79 10.57 -0.44
C VAL A 42 -27.18 9.47 0.54
N GLU A 43 -27.14 8.23 0.06
CA GLU A 43 -27.15 7.03 0.89
C GLU A 43 -25.78 6.35 0.73
N VAL A 44 -24.95 6.37 1.77
CA VAL A 44 -23.55 5.92 1.70
C VAL A 44 -23.36 4.58 2.43
N SER A 45 -22.80 3.60 1.72
CA SER A 45 -22.39 2.31 2.30
C SER A 45 -20.92 2.00 2.00
N SER A 46 -20.21 1.38 2.96
CA SER A 46 -18.84 0.89 2.79
C SER A 46 -18.86 -0.59 2.41
N ILE A 47 -17.94 -1.00 1.53
CA ILE A 47 -17.75 -2.42 1.19
C ILE A 47 -17.06 -3.14 2.35
N VAL A 48 -15.89 -2.64 2.77
CA VAL A 48 -15.18 -3.15 3.95
C VAL A 48 -16.05 -2.86 5.18
N PRO A 49 -16.36 -3.88 6.01
CA PRO A 49 -17.19 -3.70 7.19
C PRO A 49 -16.49 -2.83 8.23
N PRO A 50 -17.24 -2.22 9.18
CA PRO A 50 -16.64 -1.44 10.27
C PRO A 50 -15.57 -2.22 11.03
N GLY A 51 -14.43 -1.59 11.29
CA GLY A 51 -13.27 -2.25 11.91
C GLY A 51 -12.53 -3.24 11.00
N GLY A 52 -12.95 -3.40 9.74
CA GLY A 52 -12.33 -4.29 8.77
C GLY A 52 -11.04 -3.72 8.19
N ASP A 53 -10.11 -4.60 7.82
CA ASP A 53 -8.84 -4.27 7.19
C ASP A 53 -9.00 -4.21 5.65
N PRO A 54 -8.82 -3.04 5.00
CA PRO A 54 -8.94 -2.92 3.55
C PRO A 54 -7.83 -3.64 2.78
N HIS A 55 -6.67 -3.88 3.41
CA HIS A 55 -5.51 -4.53 2.82
C HIS A 55 -5.67 -6.05 2.68
N SER A 56 -6.72 -6.64 3.23
CA SER A 56 -6.97 -8.09 3.16
C SER A 56 -8.43 -8.47 2.91
N TYR A 57 -9.30 -7.49 2.64
CA TYR A 57 -10.71 -7.74 2.49
C TYR A 57 -11.03 -8.43 1.15
N GLU A 58 -11.61 -9.62 1.23
CA GLU A 58 -12.11 -10.35 0.07
C GLU A 58 -13.59 -10.01 -0.21
N PRO A 59 -13.94 -9.49 -1.40
CA PRO A 59 -15.30 -9.10 -1.73
C PRO A 59 -16.23 -10.30 -1.89
N THR A 60 -17.48 -10.12 -1.46
CA THR A 60 -18.56 -11.10 -1.57
C THR A 60 -19.46 -10.82 -2.79
N PRO A 61 -20.28 -11.79 -3.24
CA PRO A 61 -21.29 -11.55 -4.27
C PRO A 61 -22.30 -10.45 -3.89
N LYS A 62 -22.55 -10.24 -2.59
CA LYS A 62 -23.39 -9.14 -2.11
C LYS A 62 -22.72 -7.79 -2.37
N ASP A 63 -21.40 -7.72 -2.30
CA ASP A 63 -20.65 -6.48 -2.56
C ASP A 63 -20.67 -6.13 -4.03
N ALA A 64 -20.49 -7.13 -4.91
CA ALA A 64 -20.69 -6.96 -6.34
C ALA A 64 -22.09 -6.42 -6.66
N ALA A 65 -23.15 -6.97 -6.04
CA ALA A 65 -24.51 -6.47 -6.21
C ALA A 65 -24.67 -5.03 -5.69
N ARG A 66 -24.08 -4.69 -4.54
CA ARG A 66 -24.10 -3.31 -4.00
C ARG A 66 -23.44 -2.32 -4.96
N VAL A 67 -22.28 -2.66 -5.52
CA VAL A 67 -21.59 -1.85 -6.53
C VAL A 67 -22.45 -1.72 -7.79
N ALA A 68 -23.05 -2.81 -8.27
CA ALA A 68 -23.92 -2.82 -9.44
C ALA A 68 -25.22 -2.02 -9.24
N GLU A 69 -25.57 -1.64 -8.01
CA GLU A 69 -26.70 -0.77 -7.68
C GLU A 69 -26.29 0.69 -7.40
N ALA A 70 -25.00 0.96 -7.23
CA ALA A 70 -24.50 2.29 -6.88
C ALA A 70 -24.56 3.25 -8.07
N ASP A 71 -24.81 4.52 -7.77
CA ASP A 71 -24.73 5.61 -8.74
C ASP A 71 -23.30 6.19 -8.80
N VAL A 72 -22.60 6.17 -7.67
CA VAL A 72 -21.20 6.61 -7.54
C VAL A 72 -20.43 5.64 -6.65
N THR A 73 -19.19 5.35 -7.04
CA THR A 73 -18.24 4.54 -6.27
C THR A 73 -16.98 5.34 -5.97
N PHE A 74 -16.54 5.34 -4.71
CA PHE A 74 -15.27 5.95 -4.29
C PHE A 74 -14.31 4.90 -3.72
N THR A 75 -13.13 4.79 -4.31
CA THR A 75 -12.03 3.94 -3.83
C THR A 75 -10.90 4.82 -3.32
N ASN A 76 -10.03 4.33 -2.44
CA ASN A 76 -8.77 5.01 -2.14
C ASN A 76 -7.81 4.80 -3.31
N HIS A 77 -7.59 3.54 -3.69
CA HIS A 77 -6.57 3.07 -4.63
C HIS A 77 -5.14 3.24 -4.08
N LEU A 78 -4.13 3.25 -4.97
CA LEU A 78 -2.70 3.21 -4.65
C LEU A 78 -2.32 1.95 -3.88
N LEU A 79 -2.92 0.82 -4.27
CA LEU A 79 -2.75 -0.49 -3.64
C LEU A 79 -3.14 -0.57 -2.15
N LEU A 80 -3.98 0.36 -1.65
CA LEU A 80 -4.62 0.18 -0.35
C LEU A 80 -5.51 -1.07 -0.34
N GLU A 81 -6.47 -1.08 -1.26
CA GLU A 81 -7.43 -2.18 -1.36
C GLU A 81 -6.81 -3.36 -2.08
N GLU A 82 -7.12 -4.57 -1.59
CA GLU A 82 -6.79 -5.80 -2.31
C GLU A 82 -7.29 -5.77 -3.76
N GLN A 83 -6.50 -6.38 -4.65
CA GLN A 83 -6.78 -6.35 -6.08
C GLN A 83 -8.11 -7.03 -6.43
N SER A 84 -8.53 -8.03 -5.66
CA SER A 84 -9.84 -8.66 -5.83
C SER A 84 -10.99 -7.68 -5.60
N LEU A 85 -10.87 -6.78 -4.61
CA LEU A 85 -11.83 -5.74 -4.31
C LEU A 85 -11.90 -4.70 -5.44
N ILE A 86 -10.76 -4.19 -5.91
CA ILE A 86 -10.73 -3.23 -7.03
C ILE A 86 -11.30 -3.85 -8.31
N LYS A 87 -10.93 -5.11 -8.63
CA LYS A 87 -11.49 -5.85 -9.77
C LYS A 87 -13.00 -6.01 -9.67
N THR A 88 -13.51 -6.31 -8.47
CA THR A 88 -14.95 -6.42 -8.23
C THR A 88 -15.67 -5.11 -8.45
N ILE A 89 -15.11 -3.98 -7.97
CA ILE A 89 -15.71 -2.66 -8.16
C ILE A 89 -15.72 -2.30 -9.64
N ASP A 90 -14.58 -2.40 -10.33
CA ASP A 90 -14.45 -2.00 -11.73
C ASP A 90 -15.31 -2.82 -12.68
N ALA A 91 -15.49 -4.11 -12.38
CA ALA A 91 -16.35 -4.99 -13.18
C ALA A 91 -17.85 -4.71 -13.02
N ASN A 92 -18.27 -4.15 -11.87
CA ASN A 92 -19.69 -3.99 -11.54
C ASN A 92 -20.16 -2.53 -11.53
N ALA A 93 -19.25 -1.54 -11.52
CA ALA A 93 -19.62 -0.13 -11.50
C ALA A 93 -20.43 0.25 -12.75
N ARG A 94 -21.63 0.81 -12.54
CA ARG A 94 -22.56 1.18 -13.63
C ARG A 94 -21.96 2.21 -14.58
N THR A 95 -21.27 3.20 -14.03
CA THR A 95 -20.70 4.32 -14.77
C THR A 95 -19.22 4.42 -14.39
N LYS A 96 -18.34 4.08 -15.34
CA LYS A 96 -16.88 4.09 -15.10
C LYS A 96 -16.36 5.47 -14.70
N ASP A 97 -16.90 6.55 -15.28
CA ASP A 97 -16.51 7.93 -14.94
C ASP A 97 -16.93 8.36 -13.52
N LEU A 98 -17.82 7.60 -12.88
CA LEU A 98 -18.27 7.79 -11.49
C LEU A 98 -17.72 6.71 -10.56
N ASN A 99 -16.67 5.99 -11.00
CA ASN A 99 -15.81 5.17 -10.17
C ASN A 99 -14.48 5.90 -9.96
N ILE A 100 -14.36 6.59 -8.84
CA ILE A 100 -13.35 7.61 -8.60
C ILE A 100 -12.36 7.10 -7.55
N SER A 101 -11.08 7.00 -7.93
CA SER A 101 -9.99 6.84 -6.96
C SER A 101 -9.69 8.18 -6.31
N LEU A 102 -9.81 8.24 -4.99
CA LEU A 102 -9.56 9.45 -4.23
C LEU A 102 -8.07 9.73 -4.07
N ALA A 103 -7.27 8.74 -3.67
CA ALA A 103 -5.84 8.95 -3.42
C ALA A 103 -5.11 9.37 -4.69
N GLU A 104 -5.28 8.60 -5.76
CA GLU A 104 -4.64 8.83 -7.07
C GLU A 104 -4.99 10.21 -7.65
N ALA A 105 -6.27 10.60 -7.61
CA ALA A 105 -6.70 11.86 -8.20
C ALA A 105 -6.50 13.09 -7.28
N SER A 106 -6.25 12.89 -5.98
CA SER A 106 -6.20 13.98 -5.00
C SER A 106 -5.03 14.94 -5.18
N GLU A 107 -3.93 14.53 -5.84
CA GLU A 107 -2.79 15.41 -6.13
C GLU A 107 -3.24 16.62 -6.97
N THR A 108 -4.16 16.42 -7.92
CA THR A 108 -4.74 17.51 -8.73
C THR A 108 -5.59 18.51 -7.93
N TYR A 109 -5.95 18.14 -6.70
CA TYR A 109 -6.65 18.96 -5.72
C TYR A 109 -5.73 19.46 -4.60
N GLY A 110 -4.40 19.31 -4.77
CA GLY A 110 -3.38 19.82 -3.87
C GLY A 110 -3.04 18.89 -2.70
N ALA A 111 -3.37 17.60 -2.78
CA ALA A 111 -2.86 16.63 -1.80
C ALA A 111 -1.34 16.53 -1.89
N HIS A 112 -0.69 16.47 -0.73
CA HIS A 112 0.71 16.11 -0.61
C HIS A 112 0.82 14.59 -0.68
N VAL A 113 1.67 14.08 -1.57
CA VAL A 113 1.88 12.66 -1.79
C VAL A 113 3.31 12.32 -1.41
N ILE A 114 3.50 11.32 -0.54
CA ILE A 114 4.82 10.83 -0.15
C ILE A 114 5.12 9.51 -0.87
N PRO A 115 6.31 9.36 -1.47
CA PRO A 115 6.74 8.07 -1.99
C PRO A 115 6.98 7.12 -0.82
N LEU A 116 6.74 5.82 -1.04
CA LEU A 116 7.16 4.81 -0.08
C LEU A 116 8.70 4.75 -0.06
N VAL A 117 9.30 5.14 1.08
CA VAL A 117 10.75 5.14 1.25
C VAL A 117 11.21 3.80 1.79
N GLU A 118 11.85 3.03 0.91
CA GLU A 118 12.32 1.68 1.18
C GLU A 118 13.75 1.64 1.74
N ASN A 119 13.97 2.41 2.82
CA ASN A 119 15.25 2.45 3.52
C ASN A 119 15.29 1.41 4.64
N ILE A 120 15.24 0.13 4.30
CA ILE A 120 15.57 -0.92 5.27
C ILE A 120 17.09 -0.97 5.34
N GLY A 121 17.66 -0.77 6.53
CA GLY A 121 19.10 -0.77 6.81
C GLY A 121 19.75 -2.15 6.62
N LEU A 122 19.56 -2.76 5.45
CA LEU A 122 20.15 -4.03 5.08
C LEU A 122 21.60 -3.83 4.71
N ASP A 123 22.43 -4.75 5.18
CA ASP A 123 23.83 -4.77 4.81
C ASP A 123 23.93 -5.02 3.29
N VAL A 124 23.19 -5.97 2.72
CA VAL A 124 23.22 -6.33 1.29
C VAL A 124 22.20 -5.56 0.44
N LEU A 125 22.37 -5.57 -0.89
CA LEU A 125 21.39 -5.01 -1.83
C LEU A 125 20.01 -5.64 -1.62
N TRP A 126 19.00 -4.79 -1.52
CA TRP A 126 17.61 -5.21 -1.54
C TRP A 126 17.09 -5.21 -2.96
N LEU A 127 16.74 -6.40 -3.48
CA LEU A 127 16.37 -6.59 -4.88
C LEU A 127 14.89 -7.01 -5.02
N GLY A 128 14.12 -6.24 -5.77
CA GLY A 128 12.72 -6.53 -6.08
C GLY A 128 12.41 -6.64 -7.57
N LEU A 129 11.11 -6.77 -7.85
CA LEU A 129 10.49 -6.74 -9.17
C LEU A 129 9.49 -5.58 -9.19
N ARG A 130 9.47 -4.80 -10.27
CA ARG A 130 8.61 -3.60 -10.41
C ARG A 130 7.90 -3.54 -11.76
N VAL A 131 6.74 -2.90 -11.75
CA VAL A 131 6.03 -2.40 -12.92
C VAL A 131 5.88 -0.89 -12.77
N ARG A 132 6.39 -0.12 -13.74
CA ARG A 132 6.22 1.34 -13.82
C ARG A 132 5.32 1.74 -14.97
N GLY A 133 4.73 2.92 -14.85
CA GLY A 133 3.85 3.49 -15.86
C GLY A 133 2.41 3.00 -15.76
N GLU A 134 1.50 3.76 -16.36
CA GLU A 134 0.06 3.44 -16.36
C GLU A 134 -0.33 2.52 -17.51
N GLY A 135 0.43 2.51 -18.62
CA GLY A 135 0.16 1.68 -19.78
C GLY A 135 -1.12 2.06 -20.52
N ALA A 136 -1.66 3.26 -20.31
CA ALA A 136 -2.95 3.70 -20.84
C ALA A 136 -3.03 3.59 -22.38
N GLN A 137 -1.92 3.89 -23.08
CA GLN A 137 -1.83 3.75 -24.55
C GLN A 137 -1.91 2.29 -25.03
N ARG A 138 -1.63 1.33 -24.15
CA ARG A 138 -1.74 -0.12 -24.40
C ARG A 138 -3.08 -0.69 -23.93
N GLY A 139 -3.98 0.17 -23.45
CA GLY A 139 -5.26 -0.23 -22.87
C GLY A 139 -5.11 -0.93 -21.52
N ALA A 140 -3.98 -0.76 -20.82
CA ALA A 140 -3.88 -1.15 -19.43
C ALA A 140 -4.83 -0.29 -18.59
N THR A 141 -5.30 -0.89 -17.51
CA THR A 141 -6.16 -0.26 -16.51
C THR A 141 -5.63 -0.66 -15.14
N ARG A 142 -6.10 0.00 -14.09
CA ARG A 142 -5.72 -0.32 -12.70
C ARG A 142 -6.02 -1.75 -12.23
N THR A 143 -6.77 -2.54 -13.01
CA THR A 143 -7.06 -3.96 -12.76
C THR A 143 -6.25 -4.92 -13.64
N SER A 144 -5.38 -4.40 -14.50
CA SER A 144 -4.50 -5.21 -15.34
C SER A 144 -3.41 -5.87 -14.50
N ASP A 145 -2.81 -6.92 -15.04
CA ASP A 145 -1.67 -7.62 -14.46
C ASP A 145 -0.52 -7.65 -15.47
N VAL A 146 0.69 -7.36 -15.04
CA VAL A 146 1.91 -7.52 -15.84
C VAL A 146 2.60 -8.79 -15.38
N ARG A 147 2.63 -9.78 -16.26
CA ARG A 147 3.33 -11.03 -16.04
C ARG A 147 4.81 -10.85 -16.39
N LEU A 148 5.68 -11.11 -15.43
CA LEU A 148 7.11 -11.30 -15.66
C LEU A 148 7.41 -12.80 -15.65
N SER A 149 8.09 -13.31 -16.69
CA SER A 149 8.54 -14.70 -16.70
C SER A 149 10.04 -14.82 -16.95
N ALA A 150 10.68 -15.74 -16.24
CA ALA A 150 12.05 -16.12 -16.51
C ALA A 150 12.09 -17.11 -17.68
N THR A 151 12.82 -16.77 -18.74
CA THR A 151 12.86 -17.57 -19.98
C THR A 151 14.21 -18.22 -20.22
N LYS A 152 15.29 -17.66 -19.67
CA LYS A 152 16.65 -18.19 -19.84
C LYS A 152 17.56 -17.81 -18.67
N LEU A 153 18.44 -18.71 -18.27
CA LEU A 153 19.54 -18.44 -17.34
C LEU A 153 20.85 -18.99 -17.91
N ASP A 154 21.87 -18.15 -18.00
CA ASP A 154 23.25 -18.57 -18.21
C ASP A 154 24.05 -18.35 -16.91
N GLY A 155 24.72 -19.37 -16.38
CA GLY A 155 25.49 -19.24 -15.14
C GLY A 155 26.10 -20.57 -14.65
N PRO A 156 26.95 -20.54 -13.60
CA PRO A 156 27.66 -21.72 -13.09
C PRO A 156 26.79 -22.68 -12.26
N GLY A 157 25.64 -22.22 -11.76
CA GLY A 157 24.72 -22.97 -10.92
C GLY A 157 23.26 -22.59 -11.19
N ASN A 158 22.40 -22.84 -10.22
CA ASN A 158 20.97 -22.56 -10.31
C ASN A 158 20.64 -21.22 -9.65
N LEU A 159 19.57 -20.60 -10.13
CA LEU A 159 18.88 -19.47 -9.51
C LEU A 159 17.49 -19.92 -9.07
N VAL A 160 17.12 -19.60 -7.84
CA VAL A 160 15.74 -19.67 -7.37
C VAL A 160 15.31 -18.29 -6.89
N VAL A 161 14.15 -17.84 -7.36
CA VAL A 161 13.47 -16.63 -6.89
C VAL A 161 12.19 -17.04 -6.21
N TYR A 162 12.03 -16.67 -4.95
CA TYR A 162 10.89 -17.10 -4.15
C TYR A 162 10.52 -16.07 -3.10
N LEU A 163 9.24 -16.07 -2.74
CA LEU A 163 8.70 -15.27 -1.67
C LEU A 163 8.35 -16.19 -0.49
N THR A 164 8.83 -15.89 0.70
CA THR A 164 8.37 -16.52 1.93
C THR A 164 7.14 -15.77 2.41
N GLU A 165 6.00 -16.47 2.46
CA GLU A 165 4.74 -15.99 3.01
C GLU A 165 4.84 -15.85 4.54
N SER A 166 3.89 -15.16 5.16
CA SER A 166 3.97 -14.78 6.58
C SER A 166 4.01 -15.97 7.54
N LEU A 167 3.43 -17.12 7.18
CA LEU A 167 3.53 -18.38 7.95
C LEU A 167 4.82 -19.17 7.65
N GLY A 168 5.80 -18.54 7.01
CA GLY A 168 7.07 -19.13 6.61
C GLY A 168 6.96 -20.08 5.41
N GLN A 169 5.81 -20.12 4.72
CA GLN A 169 5.63 -20.97 3.54
C GLN A 169 6.28 -20.33 2.32
N PRO A 170 7.23 -21.00 1.64
CA PRO A 170 7.84 -20.47 0.45
C PRO A 170 6.94 -20.67 -0.78
N LYS A 171 6.73 -19.59 -1.53
CA LYS A 171 6.14 -19.56 -2.85
C LYS A 171 7.22 -19.27 -3.88
N VAL A 172 7.57 -20.29 -4.66
CA VAL A 172 8.59 -20.19 -5.71
C VAL A 172 8.00 -19.47 -6.93
N TYR A 173 8.73 -18.49 -7.47
CA TYR A 173 8.36 -17.77 -8.70
C TYR A 173 9.20 -18.22 -9.87
N PHE A 174 10.53 -18.30 -9.70
CA PHE A 174 11.44 -18.79 -10.74
C PHE A 174 12.30 -19.89 -10.15
N ASN A 175 12.45 -21.00 -10.85
CA ASN A 175 13.37 -22.06 -10.48
C ASN A 175 14.13 -22.53 -11.72
N SER A 176 15.42 -22.24 -11.79
CA SER A 176 16.20 -22.70 -12.94
C SER A 176 16.59 -24.18 -12.85
N ALA A 177 16.37 -24.85 -11.71
CA ALA A 177 16.81 -26.22 -11.46
C ALA A 177 15.91 -27.28 -12.13
N ASP A 178 14.63 -26.97 -12.33
CA ASP A 178 13.64 -27.79 -13.04
C ASP A 178 13.40 -27.32 -14.50
N GLY A 179 14.12 -26.28 -14.92
CA GLY A 179 14.07 -25.70 -16.25
C GLY A 179 13.09 -24.52 -16.33
N LEU A 180 13.45 -23.49 -17.09
CA LEU A 180 12.66 -22.26 -17.16
C LEU A 180 11.57 -22.32 -18.24
N GLY A 181 10.34 -21.99 -17.87
CA GLY A 181 9.20 -21.89 -18.77
C GLY A 181 8.31 -20.69 -18.47
N ALA A 182 7.88 -19.96 -19.51
CA ALA A 182 7.13 -18.71 -19.34
C ALA A 182 5.79 -18.85 -18.57
N ALA A 183 5.23 -20.06 -18.49
CA ALA A 183 3.99 -20.35 -17.76
C ALA A 183 4.22 -20.86 -16.32
N THR A 184 5.37 -21.48 -16.05
CA THR A 184 5.71 -22.08 -14.75
C THR A 184 6.59 -21.17 -13.90
N ASP A 185 7.46 -20.42 -14.56
CA ASP A 185 8.46 -19.53 -13.95
C ASP A 185 8.04 -18.09 -14.13
N SER A 186 6.88 -17.76 -13.57
CA SER A 186 6.28 -16.44 -13.74
C SER A 186 5.68 -15.90 -12.45
N THR A 187 5.66 -14.58 -12.35
CA THR A 187 4.89 -13.84 -11.34
C THR A 187 4.14 -12.70 -12.02
N SER A 188 3.20 -12.08 -11.31
CA SER A 188 2.42 -10.97 -11.85
C SER A 188 2.31 -9.85 -10.84
N LEU A 189 2.43 -8.63 -11.35
CA LEU A 189 2.32 -7.39 -10.60
C LEU A 189 1.31 -6.46 -11.27
N PRO A 190 0.47 -5.75 -10.51
CA PRO A 190 -0.36 -4.68 -11.05
C PRO A 190 0.51 -3.54 -11.65
N PRO A 191 -0.08 -2.66 -12.48
CA PRO A 191 0.55 -1.39 -12.84
C PRO A 191 0.99 -0.59 -11.62
N ALA A 192 2.07 0.18 -11.77
CA ALA A 192 2.64 1.04 -10.72
C ALA A 192 2.90 0.33 -9.38
N ALA A 193 3.26 -0.95 -9.42
CA ALA A 193 3.47 -1.79 -8.25
C ALA A 193 4.85 -2.45 -8.26
N HIS A 194 5.37 -2.76 -7.08
CA HIS A 194 6.57 -3.57 -6.93
C HIS A 194 6.48 -4.50 -5.73
N THR A 195 7.33 -5.52 -5.74
CA THR A 195 7.41 -6.53 -4.69
C THR A 195 8.85 -6.98 -4.49
N HIS A 196 9.19 -7.41 -3.28
CA HIS A 196 10.51 -7.97 -3.01
C HIS A 196 10.45 -9.45 -2.70
N VAL A 197 11.51 -10.12 -3.13
CA VAL A 197 11.60 -11.58 -3.13
C VAL A 197 13.01 -11.98 -2.72
N ASN A 198 13.17 -13.22 -2.30
CA ASN A 198 14.50 -13.79 -2.09
C ASN A 198 15.07 -14.21 -3.44
N TRP A 199 16.37 -13.93 -3.63
CA TRP A 199 17.14 -14.36 -4.79
C TRP A 199 18.26 -15.28 -4.31
N ALA A 200 18.17 -16.57 -4.62
CA ALA A 200 19.12 -17.57 -4.15
C ALA A 200 19.94 -18.16 -5.32
N PHE A 201 21.27 -18.14 -5.18
CA PHE A 201 22.21 -18.65 -6.17
C PHE A 201 23.05 -19.77 -5.57
N THR A 202 23.17 -20.90 -6.29
CA THR A 202 23.82 -22.10 -5.71
C THR A 202 25.33 -22.14 -5.87
N LYS A 203 25.94 -21.27 -6.69
CA LYS A 203 27.40 -21.21 -6.89
C LYS A 203 27.86 -19.78 -7.14
N PRO A 204 29.12 -19.44 -6.83
CA PRO A 204 29.69 -18.16 -7.22
C PRO A 204 30.00 -18.12 -8.73
N GLY A 205 29.89 -16.93 -9.31
CA GLY A 205 30.24 -16.59 -10.69
C GLY A 205 29.28 -15.59 -11.32
N THR A 206 29.38 -15.40 -12.63
CA THR A 206 28.49 -14.50 -13.38
C THR A 206 27.22 -15.23 -13.80
N TYR A 207 26.07 -14.63 -13.50
CA TYR A 207 24.76 -15.10 -13.98
C TYR A 207 24.14 -14.07 -14.92
N ARG A 208 23.42 -14.54 -15.94
CA ARG A 208 22.62 -13.73 -16.86
C ARG A 208 21.22 -14.31 -16.93
N LEU A 209 20.25 -13.61 -16.33
CA LEU A 209 18.84 -13.98 -16.31
C LEU A 209 18.08 -13.20 -17.36
N THR A 210 17.39 -13.87 -18.27
CA THR A 210 16.49 -13.24 -19.24
C THR A 210 15.07 -13.28 -18.71
N LEU A 211 14.46 -12.11 -18.61
CA LEU A 211 13.06 -11.92 -18.22
C LEU A 211 12.29 -11.38 -19.41
N ASN A 212 11.12 -11.96 -19.68
CA ASN A 212 10.13 -11.38 -20.58
C ASN A 212 8.94 -10.83 -19.80
N ALA A 213 8.24 -9.88 -20.39
CA ALA A 213 7.05 -9.29 -19.81
C ALA A 213 5.85 -9.32 -20.76
N ALA A 214 4.65 -9.52 -20.23
CA ALA A 214 3.39 -9.44 -20.96
C ALA A 214 2.32 -8.76 -20.12
N LEU A 215 1.52 -7.89 -20.75
CA LEU A 215 0.37 -7.21 -20.16
C LEU A 215 -0.89 -8.06 -20.36
N ASP A 216 -1.50 -8.50 -19.26
CA ASP A 216 -2.81 -9.14 -19.20
C ASP A 216 -3.85 -8.10 -18.75
N LYS A 217 -4.81 -7.79 -19.61
CA LYS A 217 -5.86 -6.79 -19.32
C LYS A 217 -7.09 -7.41 -18.65
N GLY A 218 -7.00 -8.68 -18.23
CA GLY A 218 -8.13 -9.46 -17.71
C GLY A 218 -9.03 -10.07 -18.80
N ASP A 219 -8.59 -10.05 -20.05
CA ASP A 219 -9.29 -10.63 -21.21
C ASP A 219 -8.81 -12.05 -21.57
N GLY A 220 -7.88 -12.60 -20.78
CA GLY A 220 -7.30 -13.92 -20.99
C GLY A 220 -6.30 -13.99 -22.15
N ASN A 221 -5.95 -12.85 -22.76
CA ASN A 221 -5.01 -12.78 -23.87
C ASN A 221 -3.85 -11.81 -23.56
N PRO A 222 -2.81 -12.27 -22.84
CA PRO A 222 -1.65 -11.47 -22.52
C PRO A 222 -0.94 -10.95 -23.78
N THR A 223 -0.67 -9.65 -23.80
CA THR A 223 0.03 -8.96 -24.90
C THR A 223 1.51 -8.79 -24.56
N PRO A 224 2.45 -9.22 -25.42
CA PRO A 224 3.88 -9.05 -25.15
C PRO A 224 4.29 -7.58 -24.98
N LEU A 225 5.16 -7.31 -24.01
CA LEU A 225 5.74 -5.97 -23.77
C LEU A 225 7.18 -5.91 -24.27
N GLY A 226 8.08 -6.62 -23.59
CA GLY A 226 9.51 -6.62 -23.89
C GLY A 226 10.25 -7.74 -23.18
N GLU A 227 11.54 -7.87 -23.49
CA GLU A 227 12.45 -8.84 -22.90
C GLU A 227 13.79 -8.16 -22.64
N SER A 228 14.47 -8.53 -21.55
CA SER A 228 15.83 -8.08 -21.28
C SER A 228 16.61 -9.08 -20.42
N THR A 229 17.94 -8.99 -20.46
CA THR A 229 18.86 -9.86 -19.72
C THR A 229 19.57 -9.09 -18.64
N PHE A 230 19.35 -9.49 -17.38
CA PHE A 230 19.97 -8.91 -16.19
C PHE A 230 21.21 -9.68 -15.77
N THR A 231 22.25 -8.97 -15.35
CA THR A 231 23.56 -9.55 -15.01
C THR A 231 23.81 -9.49 -13.50
N PHE A 232 24.21 -10.62 -12.91
CA PHE A 232 24.55 -10.74 -11.50
C PHE A 232 26.01 -11.16 -11.34
N ALA A 233 26.69 -10.55 -10.38
CA ALA A 233 28.02 -10.94 -9.91
C ALA A 233 27.88 -11.64 -8.55
N VAL A 234 27.91 -12.97 -8.55
CA VAL A 234 27.64 -13.76 -7.34
C VAL A 234 28.94 -14.23 -6.71
N GLY A 235 29.26 -13.74 -5.51
CA GLY A 235 30.45 -14.14 -4.75
C GLY A 235 31.80 -13.81 -5.41
N ILE A 236 31.79 -12.99 -6.46
CA ILE A 236 32.95 -12.54 -7.24
C ILE A 236 33.04 -11.01 -7.22
N ASP A 237 34.14 -10.44 -7.71
CA ASP A 237 34.26 -8.98 -7.82
C ASP A 237 33.34 -8.44 -8.95
N PRO A 238 32.31 -7.63 -8.63
CA PRO A 238 31.37 -7.13 -9.61
C PRO A 238 32.02 -6.23 -10.68
N HIS A 239 33.17 -5.60 -10.38
CA HIS A 239 33.89 -4.74 -11.34
C HIS A 239 34.60 -5.53 -12.44
N THR A 240 34.70 -6.85 -12.30
CA THR A 240 35.26 -7.75 -13.32
C THR A 240 34.22 -8.26 -14.31
N VAL A 241 32.94 -8.01 -14.05
CA VAL A 241 31.82 -8.42 -14.89
C VAL A 241 31.47 -7.31 -15.88
N ALA A 242 31.13 -7.69 -17.11
CA ALA A 242 30.76 -6.73 -18.16
C ALA A 242 29.49 -5.95 -17.77
N GLY A 243 29.66 -4.64 -17.59
CA GLY A 243 28.64 -3.64 -17.27
C GLY A 243 29.34 -2.34 -16.88
N THR A 244 28.59 -1.25 -16.70
CA THR A 244 29.15 0.09 -16.39
C THR A 244 28.75 0.61 -15.02
N THR A 245 27.70 0.05 -14.42
CA THR A 245 27.17 0.49 -13.12
C THR A 245 26.98 -0.71 -12.19
N VAL A 246 27.68 -0.70 -11.05
CA VAL A 246 27.55 -1.74 -10.01
C VAL A 246 26.47 -1.33 -9.00
N LEU A 247 25.53 -2.23 -8.75
CA LEU A 247 24.44 -2.08 -7.77
C LEU A 247 24.75 -2.96 -6.56
N ASP A 248 25.24 -2.35 -5.47
CA ASP A 248 25.83 -3.05 -4.32
C ASP A 248 25.19 -2.72 -2.96
N LYS A 249 24.27 -1.76 -2.92
CA LYS A 249 23.62 -1.26 -1.70
C LYS A 249 22.29 -0.59 -2.01
N GLY A 250 21.48 -0.42 -0.96
CA GLY A 250 20.18 0.23 -1.07
C GLY A 250 19.16 -0.69 -1.71
N HIS A 251 18.22 -0.08 -2.43
CA HIS A 251 17.09 -0.74 -3.04
C HIS A 251 17.18 -0.66 -4.57
N THR A 252 16.93 -1.80 -5.23
CA THR A 252 16.87 -1.91 -6.68
C THR A 252 15.72 -2.80 -7.08
N ASP A 253 14.99 -2.41 -8.12
CA ASP A 253 13.99 -3.26 -8.75
C ASP A 253 14.38 -3.63 -10.18
N LEU A 254 14.16 -4.90 -10.55
CA LEU A 254 14.07 -5.28 -11.97
C LEU A 254 12.70 -4.84 -12.48
N THR A 255 12.70 -3.83 -13.34
CA THR A 255 11.52 -3.04 -13.67
C THR A 255 11.04 -3.33 -15.09
N VAL A 256 9.74 -3.56 -15.24
CA VAL A 256 9.02 -3.47 -16.52
C VAL A 256 8.37 -2.10 -16.60
N ASP A 257 8.62 -1.37 -17.68
CA ASP A 257 7.97 -0.09 -17.93
C ASP A 257 6.83 -0.30 -18.93
N LEU A 258 5.60 -0.15 -18.46
CA LEU A 258 4.39 -0.41 -19.23
C LEU A 258 4.25 0.52 -20.43
N ASP A 259 4.65 1.77 -20.29
CA ASP A 259 4.49 2.77 -21.34
C ASP A 259 5.48 2.52 -22.48
N SER A 260 6.76 2.36 -22.15
CA SER A 260 7.82 2.13 -23.15
C SER A 260 7.95 0.65 -23.59
N GLY A 261 7.50 -0.29 -22.78
CA GLY A 261 7.69 -1.74 -22.97
C GLY A 261 9.11 -2.22 -22.66
N ARG A 262 9.97 -1.36 -22.09
CA ARG A 262 11.38 -1.69 -21.78
C ARG A 262 11.49 -2.37 -20.42
N LEU A 263 12.53 -3.20 -20.29
CA LEU A 263 12.94 -3.76 -19.00
C LEU A 263 14.31 -3.19 -18.61
N TYR A 264 14.41 -2.66 -17.39
CA TYR A 264 15.61 -2.00 -16.85
C TYR A 264 15.74 -2.20 -15.35
N THR A 265 16.83 -1.75 -14.76
CA THR A 265 16.96 -1.66 -13.29
C THR A 265 16.59 -0.26 -12.82
N PHE A 266 15.86 -0.16 -11.71
CA PHE A 266 15.48 1.10 -11.10
C PHE A 266 16.07 1.14 -9.69
N ASN A 267 17.00 2.07 -9.44
CA ASN A 267 17.82 2.08 -8.22
C ASN A 267 17.61 3.35 -7.38
N ASP A 268 17.45 3.18 -6.07
CA ASP A 268 17.42 4.26 -5.09
C ASP A 268 18.86 4.64 -4.70
N THR A 269 19.33 5.82 -5.11
CA THR A 269 20.64 6.30 -4.66
C THR A 269 20.59 6.76 -3.20
N LYS A 270 21.74 6.69 -2.51
CA LYS A 270 21.88 6.93 -1.06
C LYS A 270 21.02 8.09 -0.54
N GLY A 271 20.04 7.77 0.30
CA GLY A 271 19.15 8.73 0.97
C GLY A 271 17.71 8.72 0.47
N GLY A 272 17.33 7.84 -0.46
CA GLY A 272 15.95 7.64 -0.90
C GLY A 272 15.33 8.79 -1.72
N ALA A 273 16.06 9.88 -1.93
CA ALA A 273 15.54 11.09 -2.56
C ALA A 273 15.70 11.14 -4.09
N GLN A 274 16.50 10.24 -4.69
CA GLN A 274 16.73 10.25 -6.14
C GLN A 274 16.83 8.82 -6.70
N GLN A 275 15.80 8.44 -7.46
CA GLN A 275 15.68 7.15 -8.13
C GLN A 275 16.21 7.27 -9.56
N THR A 276 16.96 6.27 -10.04
CA THR A 276 17.62 6.31 -11.35
C THR A 276 17.31 5.06 -12.17
N GLU A 277 16.87 5.26 -13.41
CA GLU A 277 16.79 4.20 -14.42
C GLU A 277 18.20 3.87 -14.95
N ILE A 278 18.56 2.59 -14.91
CA ILE A 278 19.80 2.07 -15.47
C ILE A 278 19.45 0.89 -16.40
N ALA A 279 19.87 0.97 -17.66
CA ALA A 279 19.59 -0.08 -18.63
C ALA A 279 20.15 -1.44 -18.17
N ALA A 280 19.44 -2.53 -18.44
CA ALA A 280 19.79 -3.85 -17.91
C ALA A 280 21.19 -4.32 -18.32
N GLU A 281 21.63 -3.97 -19.54
CA GLU A 281 22.96 -4.28 -20.07
C GLU A 281 24.09 -3.44 -19.43
N GLN A 282 23.74 -2.32 -18.80
CA GLN A 282 24.68 -1.46 -18.10
C GLN A 282 24.82 -1.84 -16.62
N ALA A 283 23.79 -2.45 -16.03
CA ALA A 283 23.75 -2.81 -14.62
C ALA A 283 24.46 -4.14 -14.32
N VAL A 284 25.22 -4.15 -13.23
CA VAL A 284 25.76 -5.37 -12.59
C VAL A 284 25.24 -5.42 -11.17
N ILE A 285 24.41 -6.42 -10.88
CA ILE A 285 23.82 -6.63 -9.55
C ILE A 285 24.81 -7.43 -8.70
N ASP A 286 25.32 -6.83 -7.62
CA ASP A 286 26.26 -7.49 -6.71
C ASP A 286 25.52 -8.40 -5.72
N VAL A 287 25.96 -9.65 -5.64
CA VAL A 287 25.54 -10.62 -4.63
C VAL A 287 26.78 -11.04 -3.84
N PRO A 288 27.17 -10.28 -2.81
CA PRO A 288 28.49 -10.39 -2.20
C PRO A 288 28.61 -11.64 -1.31
N ASN A 289 29.84 -12.04 -0.95
CA ASN A 289 30.07 -13.20 -0.06
C ASN A 289 29.46 -13.08 1.34
N ARG A 290 29.11 -11.88 1.79
CA ARG A 290 28.33 -11.68 3.03
C ARG A 290 26.85 -12.08 2.90
N ALA A 291 26.36 -12.26 1.68
CA ALA A 291 25.05 -12.84 1.39
C ALA A 291 25.06 -14.37 1.47
N LEU A 292 26.18 -15.00 1.85
CA LEU A 292 26.29 -16.44 1.98
C LEU A 292 25.46 -16.93 3.18
N VAL A 293 24.57 -17.88 2.94
CA VAL A 293 23.72 -18.50 3.94
C VAL A 293 23.69 -20.02 3.74
N SER A 294 23.36 -20.75 4.80
CA SER A 294 23.12 -22.19 4.73
C SER A 294 21.68 -22.49 4.37
N VAL A 295 21.45 -23.45 3.46
CA VAL A 295 20.11 -23.99 3.19
C VAL A 295 19.50 -24.54 4.49
N PRO A 296 18.28 -24.13 4.88
CA PRO A 296 17.63 -24.60 6.09
C PRO A 296 17.41 -26.12 6.09
N ASP A 297 17.48 -26.73 7.27
CA ASP A 297 17.01 -28.11 7.50
C ASP A 297 15.49 -28.13 7.71
N ASP A 298 14.77 -27.62 6.71
CA ASP A 298 13.31 -27.57 6.66
C ASP A 298 12.87 -28.08 5.27
N PRO A 299 12.06 -29.16 5.21
CA PRO A 299 11.60 -29.72 3.95
C PRO A 299 10.93 -28.72 3.01
N ARG A 300 10.32 -27.66 3.53
CA ARG A 300 9.69 -26.60 2.73
C ARG A 300 10.69 -25.89 1.83
N PHE A 301 11.96 -25.83 2.22
CA PHE A 301 13.04 -25.14 1.51
C PHE A 301 13.94 -26.09 0.71
N ALA A 302 13.54 -27.36 0.53
CA ALA A 302 14.33 -28.36 -0.19
C ALA A 302 14.62 -27.98 -1.65
N PHE A 303 13.83 -27.06 -2.24
CA PHE A 303 14.09 -26.52 -3.58
C PHE A 303 15.38 -25.67 -3.66
N LEU A 304 15.92 -25.21 -2.53
CA LEU A 304 17.20 -24.48 -2.48
C LEU A 304 18.43 -25.40 -2.55
N GLY A 305 18.25 -26.71 -2.33
CA GLY A 305 19.31 -27.71 -2.32
C GLY A 305 19.31 -28.56 -1.06
N GLN A 306 20.44 -29.22 -0.79
CA GLN A 306 20.59 -30.07 0.39
C GLN A 306 20.74 -29.23 1.66
N PRO A 307 20.09 -29.58 2.79
CA PRO A 307 20.29 -28.92 4.07
C PRO A 307 21.76 -28.70 4.42
N GLY A 308 22.10 -27.49 4.88
CA GLY A 308 23.47 -27.10 5.23
C GLY A 308 24.38 -26.70 4.06
N SER A 309 23.96 -26.92 2.80
CA SER A 309 24.70 -26.42 1.63
C SER A 309 24.76 -24.90 1.66
N GLN A 310 25.86 -24.32 1.17
CA GLN A 310 26.01 -22.87 1.09
C GLN A 310 25.40 -22.33 -0.21
N ILE A 311 24.63 -21.26 -0.09
CA ILE A 311 24.06 -20.48 -1.21
C ILE A 311 24.30 -19.00 -0.96
N HIS A 312 24.36 -18.21 -2.03
CA HIS A 312 24.34 -16.74 -1.92
C HIS A 312 22.89 -16.27 -2.05
N GLN A 313 22.37 -15.57 -1.03
CA GLN A 313 20.98 -15.12 -1.01
C GLN A 313 20.87 -13.62 -0.75
N LEU A 314 20.27 -12.88 -1.69
CA LEU A 314 19.69 -11.58 -1.37
C LEU A 314 18.32 -11.82 -0.74
N PRO A 315 18.10 -11.44 0.53
CA PRO A 315 16.85 -11.73 1.21
C PRO A 315 15.75 -10.77 0.76
N GLN A 316 14.49 -11.25 0.77
CA GLN A 316 13.35 -10.34 0.83
C GLN A 316 13.43 -9.55 2.14
N ALA A 317 13.02 -8.29 2.17
CA ALA A 317 13.14 -7.53 3.40
C ALA A 317 11.97 -7.72 4.38
N VAL A 318 10.80 -8.14 3.87
CA VAL A 318 9.56 -8.34 4.63
C VAL A 318 9.00 -9.71 4.28
N LEU A 319 8.66 -10.55 5.26
CA LEU A 319 7.98 -11.83 5.02
C LEU A 319 6.49 -11.64 4.72
N GLY A 320 5.96 -12.35 3.73
CA GLY A 320 4.61 -12.17 3.21
C GLY A 320 4.62 -11.74 1.74
N LYS A 321 3.52 -11.96 1.01
CA LYS A 321 3.38 -11.39 -0.34
C LYS A 321 3.19 -9.90 -0.15
N HIS A 322 4.22 -9.12 -0.44
CA HIS A 322 4.21 -7.71 -0.19
C HIS A 322 4.31 -6.96 -1.51
N VAL A 323 3.16 -6.50 -2.00
CA VAL A 323 3.04 -5.68 -3.19
C VAL A 323 2.57 -4.32 -2.73
N HIS A 324 3.34 -3.29 -3.03
CA HIS A 324 3.03 -1.90 -2.69
C HIS A 324 3.12 -1.05 -3.96
N GLY A 325 2.43 0.09 -3.94
CA GLY A 325 2.56 1.10 -4.98
C GLY A 325 3.87 1.89 -4.82
N GLU A 326 4.13 2.80 -5.75
CA GLU A 326 5.22 3.78 -5.58
C GLU A 326 4.93 4.81 -4.46
N ILE A 327 3.68 4.87 -4.03
CA ILE A 327 3.12 5.90 -3.14
C ILE A 327 2.48 5.22 -1.93
N ASP A 328 2.70 5.80 -0.74
CA ASP A 328 2.01 5.38 0.48
C ASP A 328 0.50 5.66 0.31
N PRO A 329 -0.39 4.66 0.48
CA PRO A 329 -1.83 4.86 0.29
C PRO A 329 -2.54 5.62 1.41
N HIS A 330 -1.92 5.81 2.58
CA HIS A 330 -2.57 6.29 3.82
C HIS A 330 -2.68 7.83 3.89
N LEU A 331 -3.00 8.49 2.76
CA LEU A 331 -3.00 9.95 2.62
C LEU A 331 -3.88 10.65 3.66
N TRP A 332 -4.96 10.00 4.13
CA TRP A 332 -5.89 10.56 5.10
C TRP A 332 -5.26 10.81 6.48
N GLN A 333 -4.09 10.25 6.76
CA GLN A 333 -3.34 10.54 7.99
C GLN A 333 -2.80 11.98 8.03
N ASP A 334 -2.79 12.70 6.89
CA ASP A 334 -2.72 14.16 6.84
C ASP A 334 -4.12 14.76 6.64
N VAL A 335 -4.52 15.64 7.58
CA VAL A 335 -5.83 16.32 7.55
C VAL A 335 -5.96 17.23 6.33
N LYS A 336 -4.86 17.79 5.83
CA LYS A 336 -4.86 18.63 4.62
C LYS A 336 -5.19 17.81 3.37
N ASN A 337 -4.68 16.59 3.28
CA ASN A 337 -5.02 15.67 2.18
C ASN A 337 -6.50 15.30 2.17
N VAL A 338 -7.14 15.18 3.34
CA VAL A 338 -8.58 14.91 3.44
C VAL A 338 -9.42 16.07 2.87
N LYS A 339 -8.92 17.30 2.87
CA LYS A 339 -9.61 18.42 2.18
C LYS A 339 -9.64 18.20 0.66
N ALA A 340 -8.57 17.65 0.07
CA ALA A 340 -8.54 17.28 -1.34
C ALA A 340 -9.54 16.14 -1.63
N TYR A 341 -9.60 15.13 -0.76
CA TYR A 341 -10.61 14.06 -0.87
C TYR A 341 -12.04 14.62 -0.83
N ALA A 342 -12.34 15.53 0.11
CA ALA A 342 -13.66 16.15 0.23
C ALA A 342 -14.06 16.96 -1.01
N GLN A 343 -13.12 17.65 -1.67
CA GLN A 343 -13.36 18.38 -2.92
C GLN A 343 -13.60 17.42 -4.10
N LEU A 344 -12.84 16.35 -4.18
CA LEU A 344 -13.00 15.35 -5.23
C LEU A 344 -14.31 14.57 -5.09
N ILE A 345 -14.70 14.21 -3.86
CA ILE A 345 -16.02 13.65 -3.56
C ILE A 345 -17.12 14.62 -4.00
N ARG A 346 -17.02 15.90 -3.62
CA ARG A 346 -18.00 16.94 -4.01
C ARG A 346 -18.18 16.98 -5.52
N ASP A 347 -17.10 17.00 -6.27
CA ASP A 347 -17.16 17.10 -7.73
C ASP A 347 -17.66 15.81 -8.37
N GLY A 348 -17.33 14.64 -7.79
CA GLY A 348 -17.94 13.36 -8.13
C GLY A 348 -19.46 13.36 -7.94
N LEU A 349 -19.94 13.81 -6.77
CA LEU A 349 -21.36 13.90 -6.46
C LEU A 349 -22.08 14.94 -7.34
N LYS A 350 -21.45 16.07 -7.67
CA LYS A 350 -22.01 17.08 -8.60
C LYS A 350 -22.19 16.55 -10.02
N ARG A 351 -21.30 15.67 -10.48
CA ARG A 351 -21.44 15.02 -11.80
C ARG A 351 -22.60 14.04 -11.83
N ALA A 352 -22.87 13.36 -10.71
CA ALA A 352 -23.93 12.37 -10.59
C ALA A 352 -25.30 12.98 -10.26
N ASP A 353 -25.34 14.01 -9.41
CA ASP A 353 -26.54 14.77 -9.02
C ASP A 353 -26.28 16.29 -9.18
N PRO A 354 -26.42 16.85 -10.39
CA PRO A 354 -26.25 18.29 -10.63
C PRO A 354 -27.24 19.17 -9.85
N ASP A 355 -28.44 18.66 -9.55
CA ASP A 355 -29.46 19.39 -8.79
C ASP A 355 -29.03 19.58 -7.32
N GLY A 356 -28.20 18.67 -6.80
CA GLY A 356 -27.61 18.73 -5.47
C GLY A 356 -26.38 19.65 -5.34
N ALA A 357 -25.89 20.23 -6.44
CA ALA A 357 -24.58 20.87 -6.48
C ALA A 357 -24.36 21.98 -5.43
N ALA A 358 -25.36 22.84 -5.23
CA ALA A 358 -25.27 23.91 -4.24
C ALA A 358 -25.18 23.37 -2.80
N THR A 359 -25.87 22.26 -2.51
CA THR A 359 -25.81 21.58 -1.21
C THR A 359 -24.43 20.96 -0.99
N TYR A 360 -23.90 20.24 -1.99
CA TYR A 360 -22.55 19.66 -1.89
C TYR A 360 -21.48 20.73 -1.70
N ASP A 361 -21.55 21.84 -2.46
CA ASP A 361 -20.61 22.96 -2.31
C ASP A 361 -20.66 23.57 -0.90
N GLN A 362 -21.86 23.72 -0.33
CA GLN A 362 -22.03 24.24 1.03
C GLN A 362 -21.50 23.27 2.09
N ASN A 363 -21.87 22.00 2.00
CA ASN A 363 -21.43 20.95 2.92
C ASN A 363 -19.91 20.80 2.91
N THR A 364 -19.26 20.83 1.73
CA THR A 364 -17.80 20.78 1.63
C THR A 364 -17.15 22.01 2.26
N ARG A 365 -17.70 23.22 2.08
CA ARG A 365 -17.18 24.42 2.77
C ARG A 365 -17.28 24.29 4.28
N ASP A 366 -18.37 23.71 4.78
CA ASP A 366 -18.61 23.54 6.21
C ASP A 366 -17.70 22.46 6.80
N TYR A 367 -17.52 21.36 6.08
CA TYR A 367 -16.61 20.28 6.47
C TYR A 367 -15.15 20.73 6.43
N ASN A 368 -14.73 21.49 5.41
CA ASN A 368 -13.37 22.02 5.32
C ASN A 368 -13.02 22.93 6.51
N ARG A 369 -13.96 23.70 7.05
CA ARG A 369 -13.71 24.48 8.29
C ARG A 369 -13.46 23.57 9.50
N LYS A 370 -14.20 22.46 9.61
CA LYS A 370 -13.96 21.46 10.67
C LYS A 370 -12.60 20.78 10.50
N LEU A 371 -12.18 20.52 9.27
CA LEU A 371 -10.85 19.98 8.96
C LEU A 371 -9.74 20.99 9.29
N ASP A 372 -9.93 22.29 9.02
CA ASP A 372 -8.97 23.33 9.41
C ASP A 372 -8.83 23.42 10.94
N GLU A 373 -9.93 23.34 11.68
CA GLU A 373 -9.92 23.28 13.14
C GLU A 373 -9.22 22.01 13.65
N LEU A 374 -9.43 20.88 12.98
CA LEU A 374 -8.80 19.61 13.33
C LEU A 374 -7.29 19.64 13.06
N ASP A 375 -6.83 20.10 11.90
CA ASP A 375 -5.40 20.22 11.56
C ASP A 375 -4.66 21.05 12.60
N ALA A 376 -5.24 22.21 12.97
CA ALA A 376 -4.70 23.06 14.03
C ALA A 376 -4.67 22.37 15.41
N TYR A 377 -5.71 21.58 15.73
CA TYR A 377 -5.75 20.79 16.97
C TYR A 377 -4.64 19.74 17.00
N VAL A 378 -4.50 18.95 15.94
CA VAL A 378 -3.48 17.88 15.85
C VAL A 378 -2.07 18.48 15.94
N ALA A 379 -1.83 19.58 15.21
CA ALA A 379 -0.54 20.28 15.25
C ALA A 379 -0.21 20.85 16.64
N GLU A 380 -1.19 21.42 17.35
CA GLU A 380 -0.99 21.91 18.72
C GLU A 380 -0.62 20.79 19.68
N ARG A 381 -1.38 19.69 19.66
CA ARG A 381 -1.15 18.54 20.54
C ARG A 381 0.20 17.89 20.29
N ILE A 382 0.53 17.58 19.03
CA ILE A 382 1.82 16.96 18.68
C ILE A 382 2.98 17.94 18.94
N GLY A 383 2.77 19.24 18.73
CA GLY A 383 3.74 20.29 19.01
C GLY A 383 4.20 20.35 20.48
N ARG A 384 3.38 19.85 21.41
CA ARG A 384 3.68 19.78 22.85
C ARG A 384 4.48 18.55 23.27
N ILE A 385 4.68 17.60 22.36
CA ILE A 385 5.55 16.44 22.57
C ILE A 385 7.01 16.90 22.45
N PRO A 386 7.91 16.54 23.39
CA PRO A 386 9.34 16.83 23.25
C PRO A 386 9.89 16.29 21.93
N ALA A 387 10.68 17.09 21.20
CA ALA A 387 11.17 16.71 19.87
C ALA A 387 11.91 15.37 19.85
N THR A 388 12.65 15.05 20.92
CA THR A 388 13.36 13.77 21.09
C THR A 388 12.43 12.56 21.21
N ASN A 389 11.17 12.78 21.58
CA ASN A 389 10.18 11.73 21.80
C ASN A 389 9.21 11.57 20.63
N ARG A 390 9.34 12.35 19.54
CA ARG A 390 8.45 12.30 18.37
C ARG A 390 8.80 11.14 17.43
N GLN A 391 9.01 9.96 18.00
CA GLN A 391 9.30 8.74 17.27
C GLN A 391 8.12 7.78 17.39
N LEU A 392 7.65 7.28 16.26
CA LEU A 392 6.55 6.33 16.17
C LEU A 392 7.09 4.93 15.97
N ILE A 393 6.59 4.00 16.78
CA ILE A 393 6.71 2.56 16.54
C ILE A 393 5.30 1.99 16.51
N THR A 394 4.85 1.50 15.35
CA THR A 394 3.44 1.14 15.09
C THR A 394 3.27 -0.34 14.74
N THR A 395 2.03 -0.81 14.64
CA THR A 395 1.76 -2.17 14.13
C THR A 395 2.16 -2.26 12.66
N HIS A 396 1.68 -1.34 11.81
CA HIS A 396 2.10 -1.29 10.42
C HIS A 396 2.46 0.09 9.88
N ASP A 397 2.97 0.11 8.65
CA ASP A 397 3.51 1.29 7.97
C ASP A 397 2.39 2.15 7.36
N ALA A 398 1.58 2.77 8.24
CA ALA A 398 0.44 3.61 7.86
C ALA A 398 0.58 5.10 8.19
N PHE A 399 1.58 5.47 8.99
CA PHE A 399 1.61 6.78 9.64
C PHE A 399 2.63 7.76 9.01
N GLY A 400 3.11 7.47 7.80
CA GLY A 400 4.06 8.32 7.07
C GLY A 400 3.55 9.75 6.90
N TYR A 401 2.32 9.92 6.41
CA TYR A 401 1.70 11.24 6.23
C TYR A 401 1.49 12.00 7.54
N LEU A 402 1.10 11.32 8.62
CA LEU A 402 0.97 11.95 9.95
C LEU A 402 2.34 12.42 10.44
N ALA A 403 3.37 11.59 10.26
CA ALA A 403 4.72 11.93 10.69
C ALA A 403 5.27 13.13 9.92
N ASP A 404 5.11 13.16 8.59
CA ASP A 404 5.53 14.27 7.75
C ASP A 404 4.78 15.56 8.10
N ALA A 405 3.44 15.52 8.15
CA ALA A 405 2.60 16.70 8.35
C ALA A 405 2.82 17.38 9.71
N TYR A 406 3.12 16.59 10.77
CA TYR A 406 3.19 17.09 12.15
C TYR A 406 4.58 16.98 12.79
N GLY A 407 5.62 16.70 12.00
CA GLY A 407 7.02 16.72 12.45
C GLY A 407 7.37 15.61 13.43
N MET A 408 6.95 14.38 13.11
CA MET A 408 7.36 13.15 13.78
C MET A 408 8.25 12.30 12.86
N THR A 409 8.72 11.17 13.37
CA THR A 409 9.52 10.21 12.60
C THR A 409 8.99 8.80 12.84
N VAL A 410 8.65 8.07 11.77
CA VAL A 410 8.39 6.63 11.86
C VAL A 410 9.72 5.92 12.07
N ALA A 411 9.94 5.39 13.26
CA ALA A 411 11.20 4.77 13.65
C ALA A 411 11.18 3.23 13.47
N GLY A 412 10.00 2.65 13.31
CA GLY A 412 9.81 1.25 12.94
C GLY A 412 8.34 0.83 13.00
N PHE A 413 8.05 -0.35 12.48
CA PHE A 413 6.75 -1.01 12.56
C PHE A 413 6.94 -2.52 12.68
N VAL A 414 5.88 -3.25 13.05
CA VAL A 414 5.92 -4.72 13.25
C VAL A 414 5.90 -5.45 11.91
N VAL A 415 4.96 -5.07 11.05
CA VAL A 415 4.77 -5.58 9.69
C VAL A 415 4.41 -4.40 8.79
N PRO A 416 4.89 -4.28 7.55
CA PRO A 416 4.51 -3.13 6.74
C PRO A 416 3.08 -3.25 6.17
N ASN A 417 2.53 -4.45 6.02
CA ASN A 417 1.12 -4.67 5.71
C ASN A 417 0.44 -5.49 6.83
N PRO A 418 -0.73 -5.06 7.32
CA PRO A 418 -1.41 -5.67 8.46
C PRO A 418 -2.07 -7.03 8.17
N ALA A 419 -2.20 -7.40 6.90
CA ALA A 419 -2.60 -8.73 6.45
C ALA A 419 -1.55 -9.81 6.74
N GLN A 420 -0.32 -9.39 7.08
CA GLN A 420 0.83 -10.28 7.24
C GLN A 420 1.11 -10.55 8.72
N GLU A 421 1.44 -11.80 9.04
CA GLU A 421 1.99 -12.19 10.35
C GLU A 421 3.48 -11.85 10.44
N PRO A 422 3.98 -11.31 11.58
CA PRO A 422 5.39 -10.96 11.75
C PRO A 422 6.32 -12.17 11.84
N SER A 423 7.50 -12.07 11.23
CA SER A 423 8.53 -13.11 11.33
C SER A 423 9.34 -13.02 12.62
N VAL A 424 10.03 -14.11 12.99
CA VAL A 424 10.97 -14.10 14.14
C VAL A 424 12.08 -13.05 13.97
N GLN A 425 12.49 -12.75 12.73
CA GLN A 425 13.49 -11.72 12.46
C GLN A 425 12.92 -10.31 12.65
N ASP A 426 11.68 -10.06 12.21
CA ASP A 426 11.01 -8.77 12.39
C ASP A 426 10.79 -8.49 13.88
N ILE A 427 10.41 -9.51 14.63
CA ILE A 427 10.30 -9.44 16.10
C ILE A 427 11.64 -9.06 16.74
N ARG A 428 12.75 -9.67 16.29
CA ARG A 428 14.09 -9.34 16.80
C ARG A 428 14.49 -7.91 16.45
N LYS A 429 14.33 -7.51 15.19
CA LYS A 429 14.61 -6.14 14.73
C LYS A 429 13.80 -5.12 15.53
N LEU A 430 12.50 -5.34 15.66
CA LEU A 430 11.61 -4.50 16.46
C LEU A 430 12.05 -4.42 17.94
N THR A 431 12.41 -5.56 18.54
CA THR A 431 12.93 -5.61 19.92
C THR A 431 14.20 -4.77 20.05
N GLU A 432 15.13 -4.88 19.10
CA GLU A 432 16.36 -4.09 19.07
C GLU A 432 16.08 -2.60 18.87
N THR A 433 15.16 -2.24 17.97
CA THR A 433 14.71 -0.86 17.73
C THR A 433 14.15 -0.24 19.01
N ILE A 434 13.20 -0.90 19.67
CA ILE A 434 12.60 -0.45 20.93
C ILE A 434 13.69 -0.24 22.00
N ARG A 435 14.62 -1.19 22.13
CA ARG A 435 15.71 -1.13 23.11
C ARG A 435 16.70 0.02 22.84
N ASN A 436 17.04 0.25 21.57
CA ASN A 436 18.06 1.23 21.18
C ASN A 436 17.52 2.66 21.23
N LEU A 437 16.28 2.87 20.77
CA LEU A 437 15.65 4.19 20.72
C LEU A 437 15.13 4.65 22.08
N ARG A 438 14.85 3.71 23.00
CA ARG A 438 14.30 3.98 24.34
C ARG A 438 13.03 4.83 24.27
N VAL A 439 12.16 4.50 23.30
CA VAL A 439 10.88 5.19 23.12
C VAL A 439 9.99 5.00 24.36
N PRO A 440 9.19 6.01 24.74
CA PRO A 440 8.31 5.91 25.90
C PRO A 440 7.09 5.02 25.64
N ALA A 441 6.68 4.88 24.37
CA ALA A 441 5.53 4.08 23.98
C ALA A 441 5.70 3.45 22.58
N VAL A 442 4.97 2.35 22.38
CA VAL A 442 4.63 1.80 21.06
C VAL A 442 3.13 1.90 20.83
N PHE A 443 2.71 1.90 19.58
CA PHE A 443 1.33 2.13 19.20
C PHE A 443 0.75 0.94 18.44
N MET A 444 -0.44 0.54 18.82
CA MET A 444 -1.19 -0.52 18.16
C MET A 444 -2.47 0.03 17.55
N GLU A 445 -2.88 -0.57 16.45
CA GLU A 445 -4.15 -0.24 15.83
C GLU A 445 -5.29 -1.10 16.38
N PRO A 446 -6.43 -0.50 16.79
CA PRO A 446 -7.54 -1.22 17.43
C PRO A 446 -8.05 -2.44 16.64
N ASN A 447 -8.18 -2.32 15.32
CA ASN A 447 -8.59 -3.40 14.42
C ASN A 447 -7.56 -4.54 14.30
N LEU A 448 -6.30 -4.30 14.72
CA LEU A 448 -5.19 -5.26 14.63
C LEU A 448 -4.74 -5.81 15.98
N VAL A 449 -5.34 -5.39 17.10
CA VAL A 449 -4.91 -5.80 18.46
C VAL A 449 -4.85 -7.32 18.63
N GLN A 450 -5.80 -8.06 18.05
CA GLN A 450 -5.83 -9.53 18.13
C GLN A 450 -4.64 -10.19 17.42
N ARG A 451 -4.09 -9.52 16.38
CA ARG A 451 -2.95 -9.99 15.59
C ARG A 451 -1.62 -9.48 16.15
N ALA A 452 -1.63 -8.33 16.84
CA ALA A 452 -0.44 -7.68 17.40
C ALA A 452 0.01 -8.21 18.79
N SER A 453 -0.33 -9.46 19.14
CA SER A 453 0.05 -10.08 20.44
C SER A 453 1.56 -10.03 20.71
N VAL A 454 2.34 -10.15 19.63
CA VAL A 454 3.80 -10.05 19.60
C VAL A 454 4.30 -8.67 20.03
N LEU A 455 3.76 -7.58 19.47
CA LEU A 455 4.15 -6.22 19.83
C LEU A 455 3.83 -5.94 21.31
N THR A 456 2.66 -6.41 21.77
CA THR A 456 2.27 -6.31 23.19
C THR A 456 3.27 -7.02 24.10
N GLN A 457 3.70 -8.24 23.71
CA GLN A 457 4.66 -9.01 24.49
C GLN A 457 6.06 -8.36 24.50
N VAL A 458 6.56 -7.92 23.34
CA VAL A 458 7.86 -7.22 23.23
C VAL A 458 7.85 -5.94 24.05
N ALA A 459 6.80 -5.13 23.95
CA ALA A 459 6.68 -3.90 24.72
C ALA A 459 6.66 -4.16 26.24
N LYS A 460 5.93 -5.18 26.68
CA LYS A 460 5.89 -5.60 28.08
C LYS A 460 7.27 -6.05 28.57
N ASP A 461 7.99 -6.84 27.79
CA ASP A 461 9.34 -7.32 28.14
C ASP A 461 10.38 -6.20 28.18
N GLN A 462 10.18 -5.12 27.41
CA GLN A 462 11.01 -3.92 27.42
C GLN A 462 10.51 -2.82 28.36
N ASN A 463 9.42 -3.05 29.12
CA ASN A 463 8.78 -2.08 30.00
C ASN A 463 8.41 -0.75 29.28
N VAL A 464 7.89 -0.88 28.05
CA VAL A 464 7.41 0.22 27.21
C VAL A 464 5.88 0.26 27.21
N GLN A 465 5.30 1.47 27.25
CA GLN A 465 3.85 1.63 27.25
C GLN A 465 3.26 1.22 25.90
N VAL A 466 2.12 0.54 25.91
CA VAL A 466 1.36 0.24 24.70
C VAL A 466 0.16 1.17 24.62
N CYS A 467 0.04 1.93 23.53
CA CYS A 467 -1.02 2.90 23.28
C CYS A 467 -1.77 2.58 21.99
N MET A 468 -2.93 3.22 21.78
CA MET A 468 -3.78 2.94 20.61
C MET A 468 -3.79 4.11 19.62
N LEU A 469 -3.45 3.83 18.36
CA LEU A 469 -3.56 4.75 17.23
C LEU A 469 -4.48 4.16 16.19
N TYR A 470 -5.43 4.93 15.68
CA TYR A 470 -6.28 4.52 14.57
C TYR A 470 -5.57 4.76 13.23
N GLY A 471 -5.39 3.68 12.46
CA GLY A 471 -4.81 3.68 11.11
C GLY A 471 -5.90 3.68 10.03
N ASP A 472 -6.46 2.49 9.78
CA ASP A 472 -7.30 2.21 8.60
C ASP A 472 -8.79 2.10 8.87
N ALA A 473 -9.17 2.02 10.15
CA ALA A 473 -10.54 1.70 10.54
C ALA A 473 -10.97 2.46 11.81
N PHE A 474 -12.29 2.57 11.98
CA PHE A 474 -12.95 3.10 13.15
C PHE A 474 -13.27 1.99 14.15
N ASP A 475 -13.76 2.38 15.33
CA ASP A 475 -14.38 1.48 16.29
C ASP A 475 -15.60 2.15 16.95
N ASP A 476 -16.06 1.62 18.09
CA ASP A 476 -17.19 2.17 18.86
C ASP A 476 -16.88 3.49 19.59
N LYS A 477 -15.60 3.90 19.66
CA LYS A 477 -15.15 5.13 20.33
C LYS A 477 -14.82 6.24 19.34
N ALA A 478 -14.12 5.92 18.26
CA ALA A 478 -13.78 6.85 17.19
C ALA A 478 -14.60 6.51 15.95
N THR A 479 -15.80 7.06 15.84
CA THR A 479 -16.78 6.69 14.80
C THR A 479 -16.74 7.55 13.54
N THR A 480 -15.93 8.61 13.55
CA THR A 480 -15.76 9.56 12.44
C THR A 480 -14.29 9.87 12.23
N TYR A 481 -13.93 10.39 11.06
CA TYR A 481 -12.56 10.82 10.77
C TYR A 481 -12.08 11.90 11.76
N LEU A 482 -12.98 12.80 12.17
CA LEU A 482 -12.66 13.85 13.14
C LEU A 482 -12.35 13.27 14.52
N ASP A 483 -13.11 12.25 14.97
CA ASP A 483 -12.86 11.58 16.26
C ASP A 483 -11.55 10.81 16.22
N MET A 484 -11.30 10.10 15.12
CA MET A 484 -10.08 9.34 14.88
C MET A 484 -8.82 10.19 15.04
N MET A 485 -8.75 11.33 14.34
CA MET A 485 -7.58 12.19 14.36
C MET A 485 -7.42 12.94 15.70
N ARG A 486 -8.52 13.31 16.37
CA ARG A 486 -8.45 13.89 17.72
C ARG A 486 -7.92 12.89 18.74
N HIS A 487 -8.45 11.66 18.72
CA HIS A 487 -7.96 10.59 19.56
C HIS A 487 -6.47 10.34 19.32
N ASN A 488 -6.06 10.23 18.04
CA ASN A 488 -4.65 10.01 17.70
C ASN A 488 -3.75 11.09 18.28
N ALA A 489 -4.12 12.38 18.11
CA ALA A 489 -3.36 13.50 18.65
C ALA A 489 -3.26 13.48 20.18
N ASP A 490 -4.36 13.20 20.87
CA ASP A 490 -4.42 13.17 22.34
C ASP A 490 -3.66 11.97 22.92
N GLU A 491 -3.76 10.80 22.29
CA GLU A 491 -3.04 9.60 22.72
C GLU A 491 -1.54 9.74 22.46
N LEU A 492 -1.13 10.31 21.32
CA LEU A 492 0.28 10.63 21.05
C LEU A 492 0.85 11.57 22.10
N LEU A 493 0.14 12.66 22.42
CA LEU A 493 0.57 13.62 23.45
C LEU A 493 0.76 12.94 24.81
N LYS A 494 -0.24 12.15 25.22
CA LYS A 494 -0.24 11.43 26.50
C LYS A 494 0.87 10.38 26.58
N CYS A 495 1.09 9.61 25.52
CA CYS A 495 2.01 8.47 25.54
C CYS A 495 3.46 8.85 25.28
N LEU A 496 3.72 9.94 24.55
CA LEU A 496 5.08 10.41 24.26
C LEU A 496 5.57 11.48 25.25
N GLY A 497 4.80 11.74 26.31
CA GLY A 497 5.21 12.53 27.46
C GLY A 497 5.21 14.04 27.22
N GLY A 498 4.25 14.57 26.45
CA GLY A 498 4.04 16.02 26.42
C GLY A 498 3.24 16.50 27.63
N ASN A 499 3.43 17.76 27.99
CA ASN A 499 2.70 18.38 29.10
C ASN A 499 1.24 18.57 28.68
N GLN A 500 0.27 18.08 29.48
CA GLN A 500 -1.18 18.19 29.21
C GLN A 500 -1.72 19.62 29.24
#